data_AF-A0A9P4N7Z4-F1
#
_entry.id   AF-A0A9P4N7Z4-F1
#
_cell.length_a   1.000
_cell.length_b   1.000
_cell.length_c   1.000
_cell.angle_alpha   90.00
_cell.angle_beta   90.00
_cell.angle_gamma   90.00
#
_symmetry.space_group_name_H-M   'P 1'
#
loop_
_entity.id
_entity.type
_entity.pdbx_description
1 polymer ?
#
loop_
_entity_poly.entity_id
_entity_poly.type
_entity_poly.pdbx_seq_one_letter_code
_entity_poly.pdbx_strand_id
1 'polypeptide(L)'
;MVRVKNRYLTVNLLYPAASPSKSTEALPELLHIHQPTPDEFGPGKLIHAVREGVGELFGDYGMGMVNTSLKVVYHSTATSTSIVRCPQAHYQMVWAALTFMTKLPKPIGIPVVVRVVRVSGTIKKAEEEVIRRARDIIVRAKMAEQGIAEGESMREIVKAVERGAGKQKEREVLAQMGMDEEGTSDAMSE
;
A
#
# COMPACT_ATOMS: atom_id res chain seq x y z
N MET A 1 7.48 31.70 -19.08
CA MET A 1 6.20 30.97 -18.88
C MET A 1 6.24 30.26 -17.54
N VAL A 2 5.41 30.64 -16.56
CA VAL A 2 5.44 30.10 -15.18
C VAL A 2 4.27 29.13 -15.00
N ARG A 3 4.52 27.96 -14.39
CA ARG A 3 3.49 26.95 -14.09
C ARG A 3 3.45 26.66 -12.60
N VAL A 4 2.26 26.44 -12.06
CA VAL A 4 2.08 25.97 -10.67
C VAL A 4 2.56 24.52 -10.57
N LYS A 5 3.50 24.26 -9.66
CA LYS A 5 4.06 22.93 -9.43
C LYS A 5 3.40 22.26 -8.22
N ASN A 6 3.03 20.99 -8.39
CA ASN A 6 2.38 20.20 -7.36
C ASN A 6 3.22 18.98 -7.00
N ARG A 7 2.96 18.42 -5.82
CA ARG A 7 3.50 17.14 -5.36
C ARG A 7 2.36 16.16 -5.12
N TYR A 8 2.67 14.88 -5.26
CA TYR A 8 1.74 13.78 -5.05
C TYR A 8 2.31 12.91 -3.93
N LEU A 9 1.54 12.75 -2.86
CA LEU A 9 1.87 11.91 -1.72
C LEU A 9 1.13 10.59 -1.90
N THR A 10 1.88 9.49 -1.96
CA THR A 10 1.32 8.14 -1.88
C THR A 10 1.19 7.77 -0.41
N VAL A 11 -0.01 7.44 0.02
CA VAL A 11 -0.39 7.20 1.41
C VAL A 11 -0.98 5.80 1.54
N ASN A 12 -0.63 5.10 2.61
CA ASN A 12 -1.17 3.79 2.95
C ASN A 12 -1.74 3.83 4.37
N LEU A 13 -2.95 3.31 4.57
CA LEU A 13 -3.61 3.20 5.86
C LEU A 13 -3.35 1.80 6.43
N LEU A 14 -2.75 1.73 7.61
CA LEU A 14 -2.41 0.49 8.29
C LEU A 14 -3.28 0.32 9.54
N TYR A 15 -3.72 -0.90 9.80
CA TYR A 15 -4.62 -1.22 10.91
C TYR A 15 -3.92 -2.16 11.91
N PRO A 16 -3.14 -1.64 12.87
CA PRO A 16 -2.41 -2.48 13.82
C PRO A 16 -3.29 -3.09 14.93
N ALA A 17 -4.49 -2.54 15.16
CA ALA A 17 -5.32 -2.82 16.33
C ALA A 17 -6.71 -3.35 15.98
N ALA A 18 -6.91 -3.97 14.82
CA ALA A 18 -8.11 -4.74 14.57
C ALA A 18 -8.10 -5.92 15.57
N SER A 19 -8.78 -5.74 16.70
CA SER A 19 -8.96 -6.75 17.74
C SER A 19 -9.28 -8.08 17.07
N PRO A 20 -8.55 -9.17 17.37
CA PRO A 20 -8.92 -10.49 16.87
C PRO A 20 -10.29 -10.81 17.45
N SER A 21 -11.35 -10.63 16.67
CA SER A 21 -12.65 -11.18 17.00
C SER A 21 -12.53 -12.70 16.88
N LYS A 22 -11.97 -13.33 17.92
CA LYS A 22 -12.07 -14.74 18.36
C LYS A 22 -12.23 -15.89 17.34
N SER A 23 -11.94 -15.73 16.05
CA SER A 23 -12.14 -16.78 15.04
C SER A 23 -11.20 -16.77 13.83
N THR A 24 -10.07 -16.05 13.85
CA THR A 24 -9.11 -16.08 12.74
C THR A 24 -7.77 -16.64 13.20
N GLU A 25 -7.74 -17.95 13.38
CA GLU A 25 -6.49 -18.70 13.47
C GLU A 25 -5.73 -18.60 12.13
N ALA A 26 -4.42 -18.32 12.18
CA ALA A 26 -3.42 -18.56 11.13
C ALA A 26 -3.32 -17.63 9.90
N LEU A 27 -3.74 -16.36 9.93
CA LEU A 27 -3.34 -15.41 8.86
C LEU A 27 -1.98 -14.74 9.17
N PRO A 28 -1.03 -14.68 8.20
CA PRO A 28 0.22 -13.95 8.35
C PRO A 28 0.03 -12.51 8.88
N GLU A 29 0.95 -12.06 9.74
CA GLU A 29 0.92 -10.72 10.36
C GLU A 29 0.80 -9.60 9.31
N LEU A 30 1.42 -9.79 8.14
CA LEU A 30 1.36 -8.86 7.02
C LEU A 30 -0.08 -8.61 6.53
N LEU A 31 -0.94 -9.63 6.50
CA LEU A 31 -2.33 -9.49 6.07
C LEU A 31 -3.19 -8.78 7.12
N HIS A 32 -2.88 -8.95 8.41
CA HIS A 32 -3.57 -8.24 9.49
C HIS A 32 -3.32 -6.73 9.43
N ILE A 33 -2.08 -6.32 9.16
CA ILE A 33 -1.72 -4.90 9.10
C ILE A 33 -2.34 -4.20 7.86
N HIS A 34 -2.50 -4.95 6.77
CA HIS A 34 -2.96 -4.46 5.46
C HIS A 34 -4.46 -4.70 5.21
N GLN A 35 -5.28 -4.76 6.26
CA GLN A 35 -6.72 -4.95 6.13
C GLN A 35 -7.40 -3.88 5.25
N PRO A 36 -8.48 -4.26 4.54
CA PRO A 36 -9.25 -3.33 3.74
C PRO A 36 -9.96 -2.31 4.64
N THR A 37 -10.04 -1.08 4.15
CA THR A 37 -10.78 0.00 4.82
C THR A 37 -12.27 -0.19 4.57
N PRO A 38 -13.16 0.11 5.54
CA PRO A 38 -14.60 0.09 5.29
C PRO A 38 -15.01 1.03 4.15
N ASP A 39 -15.96 0.62 3.32
CA ASP A 39 -16.39 1.37 2.13
C ASP A 39 -17.03 2.73 2.45
N GLU A 40 -17.44 2.94 3.69
CA GLU A 40 -17.90 4.24 4.19
C GLU A 40 -16.80 5.31 4.15
N PHE A 41 -15.52 4.93 4.10
CA PHE A 41 -14.41 5.87 4.06
C PHE A 41 -14.17 6.38 2.64
N GLY A 42 -14.93 7.41 2.26
CA GLY A 42 -14.76 8.07 0.97
C GLY A 42 -13.59 9.06 0.90
N PRO A 43 -13.19 9.48 -0.31
CA PRO A 43 -12.11 10.45 -0.52
C PRO A 43 -12.40 11.83 0.09
N GLY A 44 -13.68 12.22 0.17
CA GLY A 44 -14.09 13.48 0.81
C GLY A 44 -13.79 13.49 2.31
N LYS A 45 -14.00 12.36 3.00
CA LYS A 45 -13.67 12.20 4.42
C LYS A 45 -12.17 12.29 4.67
N LEU A 46 -11.36 11.70 3.78
CA LEU A 46 -9.91 11.82 3.84
C LEU A 46 -9.44 13.29 3.68
N ILE A 47 -10.01 14.04 2.73
CA ILE A 47 -9.68 15.47 2.56
C ILE A 47 -10.06 16.27 3.81
N HIS A 48 -11.23 16.01 4.38
CA HIS A 48 -11.67 16.67 5.60
C HIS A 48 -10.71 16.38 6.76
N ALA A 49 -10.36 15.12 6.98
CA ALA A 49 -9.42 14.72 8.04
C ALA A 49 -8.04 15.38 7.88
N VAL A 50 -7.53 15.48 6.66
CA VAL A 50 -6.26 16.18 6.39
C VAL A 50 -6.37 17.67 6.69
N ARG A 51 -7.49 18.32 6.33
CA ARG A 51 -7.73 19.73 6.63
C ARG A 51 -7.78 19.96 8.13
N GLU A 52 -8.56 19.16 8.84
CA GLU A 52 -8.68 19.22 10.30
C GLU A 52 -7.30 19.07 10.98
N GLY A 53 -6.51 18.07 10.58
CA GLY A 53 -5.16 17.87 11.11
C GLY A 53 -4.19 19.01 10.76
N VAL A 54 -4.29 19.60 9.55
CA VAL A 54 -3.48 20.78 9.21
C VAL A 54 -3.91 22.00 10.04
N GLY A 55 -5.20 22.19 10.27
CA GLY A 55 -5.73 23.26 11.11
C GLY A 55 -5.29 23.12 12.57
N GLU A 56 -5.29 21.89 13.09
CA GLU A 56 -4.84 21.60 14.46
C GLU A 56 -3.33 21.87 14.64
N LEU A 57 -2.50 21.46 13.68
CA LEU A 57 -1.04 21.56 13.79
C LEU A 57 -0.48 22.94 13.39
N PHE A 58 -1.07 23.58 12.38
CA PHE A 58 -0.51 24.77 11.73
C PHE A 58 -1.48 25.97 11.72
N GLY A 59 -2.68 25.82 12.29
CA GLY A 59 -3.70 26.86 12.34
C GLY A 59 -4.22 27.30 10.96
N ASP A 60 -4.78 28.50 10.92
CA ASP A 60 -5.39 29.08 9.73
C ASP A 60 -4.39 29.32 8.59
N TYR A 61 -3.12 29.59 8.94
CA TYR A 61 -2.05 29.76 7.95
C TYR A 61 -1.84 28.49 7.14
N GLY A 62 -1.64 27.35 7.81
CA GLY A 62 -1.46 26.07 7.13
C GLY A 62 -2.66 25.71 6.27
N MET A 63 -3.86 25.97 6.80
CA MET A 63 -5.11 25.76 6.08
C MET A 63 -5.21 26.59 4.80
N GLY A 64 -4.86 27.87 4.84
CA GLY A 64 -4.85 28.73 3.65
C GLY A 64 -3.86 28.25 2.58
N MET A 65 -2.65 27.91 3.00
CA MET A 65 -1.57 27.54 2.08
C MET A 65 -1.77 26.16 1.43
N VAL A 66 -2.26 25.18 2.18
CA VAL A 66 -2.47 23.81 1.68
C VAL A 66 -3.69 23.74 0.77
N ASN A 67 -4.76 24.49 1.08
CA ASN A 67 -6.04 24.42 0.37
C ASN A 67 -5.95 24.81 -1.11
N THR A 68 -4.95 25.58 -1.53
CA THR A 68 -4.78 26.02 -2.93
C THR A 68 -4.73 24.86 -3.94
N SER A 69 -4.16 23.71 -3.58
CA SER A 69 -4.05 22.55 -4.48
C SER A 69 -4.28 21.20 -3.80
N LEU A 70 -4.84 21.17 -2.59
CA LEU A 70 -5.13 19.92 -1.89
C LEU A 70 -6.31 19.18 -2.56
N LYS A 71 -6.03 17.98 -3.09
CA LYS A 71 -7.06 17.12 -3.68
C LYS A 71 -6.66 15.65 -3.55
N VAL A 72 -7.60 14.78 -3.19
CA VAL A 72 -7.41 13.33 -3.32
C VAL A 72 -7.66 12.95 -4.78
N VAL A 73 -6.64 12.39 -5.41
CA VAL A 73 -6.68 12.01 -6.83
C VAL A 73 -7.10 10.57 -7.00
N TYR A 74 -6.67 9.71 -6.08
CA TYR A 74 -6.99 8.29 -6.07
C TYR A 74 -7.20 7.85 -4.63
N HIS A 75 -8.19 6.99 -4.42
CA HIS A 75 -8.45 6.32 -3.16
C HIS A 75 -9.02 4.92 -3.47
N SER A 76 -8.48 3.90 -2.82
CA SER A 76 -8.97 2.52 -2.87
C SER A 76 -9.19 2.00 -1.47
N THR A 77 -10.41 1.55 -1.19
CA THR A 77 -10.81 0.94 0.09
C THR A 77 -10.27 -0.47 0.22
N ALA A 78 -10.26 -1.23 -0.89
CA ALA A 78 -9.74 -2.60 -0.94
C ALA A 78 -8.25 -2.71 -0.57
N THR A 79 -7.42 -1.76 -0.99
CA THR A 79 -5.97 -1.75 -0.71
C THR A 79 -5.58 -0.68 0.31
N SER A 80 -6.54 0.04 0.87
CA SER A 80 -6.30 1.07 1.89
C SER A 80 -5.26 2.13 1.47
N THR A 81 -5.13 2.37 0.16
CA THR A 81 -4.08 3.20 -0.46
C THR A 81 -4.69 4.42 -1.14
N SER A 82 -4.05 5.59 -0.98
CA SER A 82 -4.52 6.87 -1.51
C SER A 82 -3.39 7.67 -2.14
N ILE A 83 -3.71 8.50 -3.14
CA ILE A 83 -2.80 9.49 -3.70
C ILE A 83 -3.38 10.89 -3.45
N VAL A 84 -2.64 11.70 -2.69
CA VAL A 84 -3.03 13.06 -2.32
C VAL A 84 -2.15 14.05 -3.07
N ARG A 85 -2.79 14.92 -3.85
CA ARG A 85 -2.14 16.08 -4.47
C ARG A 85 -2.04 17.22 -3.46
N CYS A 86 -0.89 17.87 -3.42
CA CYS A 86 -0.61 19.01 -2.54
C CYS A 86 0.28 20.05 -3.26
N PRO A 87 0.28 21.31 -2.80
CA PRO A 87 1.20 22.33 -3.33
C PRO A 87 2.66 21.96 -3.05
N GLN A 88 3.56 22.25 -4.00
CA GLN A 88 4.99 21.91 -3.84
C GLN A 88 5.65 22.62 -2.65
N ALA A 89 5.26 23.84 -2.31
CA ALA A 89 5.90 24.58 -1.21
C ALA A 89 5.53 24.03 0.17
N HIS A 90 4.34 23.43 0.33
CA HIS A 90 3.77 23.06 1.63
C HIS A 90 3.37 21.58 1.73
N TYR A 91 3.98 20.70 0.92
CA TYR A 91 3.72 19.27 0.99
C TYR A 91 4.11 18.65 2.35
N GLN A 92 5.10 19.25 3.04
CA GLN A 92 5.54 18.79 4.36
C GLN A 92 4.47 19.00 5.44
N MET A 93 3.66 20.06 5.35
CA MET A 93 2.53 20.27 6.26
C MET A 93 1.49 19.17 6.10
N VAL A 94 1.17 18.81 4.85
CA VAL A 94 0.25 17.70 4.55
C VAL A 94 0.83 16.37 5.02
N TRP A 95 2.13 16.13 4.83
CA TRP A 95 2.80 14.94 5.34
C TRP A 95 2.66 14.86 6.86
N ALA A 96 3.03 15.92 7.58
CA ALA A 96 2.93 15.95 9.04
C ALA A 96 1.50 15.66 9.50
N ALA A 97 0.51 16.35 8.94
CA ALA A 97 -0.90 16.13 9.28
C ALA A 97 -1.35 14.68 9.03
N LEU A 98 -0.91 14.07 7.92
CA LEU A 98 -1.17 12.65 7.67
C LEU A 98 -0.52 11.76 8.74
N THR A 99 0.74 12.00 9.12
CA THR A 99 1.44 11.18 10.11
C THR A 99 0.86 11.29 11.52
N PHE A 100 0.30 12.45 11.89
CA PHE A 100 -0.37 12.65 13.18
C PHE A 100 -1.81 12.13 13.22
N MET A 101 -2.37 11.73 12.07
CA MET A 101 -3.71 11.14 12.03
C MET A 101 -3.68 9.73 12.64
N THR A 102 -4.32 9.57 13.80
CA THR A 102 -4.36 8.32 14.57
C THR A 102 -5.68 7.55 14.47
N LYS A 103 -6.75 8.21 13.98
CA LYS A 103 -8.09 7.64 13.88
C LYS A 103 -8.75 8.05 12.58
N LEU A 104 -9.59 7.18 12.03
CA LEU A 104 -10.47 7.53 10.93
C LEU A 104 -11.54 8.54 11.40
N PRO A 105 -11.97 9.46 10.53
CA PRO A 105 -13.01 10.42 10.87
C PRO A 105 -14.32 9.70 11.21
N LYS A 106 -15.11 10.32 12.10
CA LYS A 106 -16.43 9.81 12.50
C LYS A 106 -17.33 9.65 11.26
N PRO A 107 -18.17 8.60 11.18
CA PRO A 107 -18.63 7.72 12.27
C PRO A 107 -17.76 6.48 12.56
N ILE A 108 -16.76 6.18 11.73
CA ILE A 108 -16.04 4.89 11.76
C ILE A 108 -15.18 4.76 13.02
N GLY A 109 -14.42 5.81 13.38
CA GLY A 109 -13.66 5.88 14.64
C GLY A 109 -12.57 4.82 14.84
N ILE A 110 -12.22 4.05 13.81
CA ILE A 110 -11.20 2.99 13.86
C ILE A 110 -9.80 3.61 14.03
N PRO A 111 -8.97 3.09 14.95
CA PRO A 111 -7.56 3.50 15.07
C PRO A 111 -6.79 3.06 13.83
N VAL A 112 -6.06 4.00 13.23
CA VAL A 112 -5.31 3.78 11.99
C VAL A 112 -3.95 4.43 12.09
N VAL A 113 -2.95 3.81 11.48
CA VAL A 113 -1.63 4.40 11.29
C VAL A 113 -1.49 4.79 9.82
N VAL A 114 -1.44 6.08 9.56
CA VAL A 114 -1.30 6.60 8.21
C VAL A 114 0.17 6.70 7.84
N ARG A 115 0.60 5.87 6.90
CA ARG A 115 1.98 5.84 6.41
C ARG A 115 2.10 6.57 5.07
N VAL A 116 2.85 7.66 5.05
CA VAL A 116 3.30 8.27 3.79
C VAL A 116 4.44 7.43 3.22
N VAL A 117 4.23 6.90 2.02
CA VAL A 117 5.15 5.98 1.37
C VAL A 117 6.19 6.73 0.56
N ARG A 118 5.74 7.63 -0.30
CA ARG A 118 6.60 8.34 -1.25
C ARG A 118 5.99 9.67 -1.66
N VAL A 119 6.87 10.62 -1.98
CA VAL A 119 6.54 11.90 -2.59
C VAL A 119 6.98 11.91 -4.04
N SER A 120 6.07 12.21 -4.95
CA SER A 120 6.30 12.23 -6.40
C SER A 120 6.00 13.61 -6.98
N GLY A 121 6.70 13.98 -8.06
CA GLY A 121 6.42 15.21 -8.80
C GLY A 121 5.30 15.07 -9.83
N THR A 122 5.07 13.87 -10.34
CA THR A 122 4.02 13.56 -11.33
C THR A 122 3.15 12.42 -10.83
N ILE A 123 1.89 12.40 -11.26
CA ILE A 123 0.93 11.35 -10.93
C ILE A 123 1.40 9.98 -11.44
N LYS A 124 1.91 9.91 -12.67
CA LYS A 124 2.44 8.68 -13.28
C LYS A 124 3.51 8.01 -12.40
N LYS A 125 4.41 8.80 -11.81
CA LYS A 125 5.42 8.28 -10.87
C LYS A 125 4.83 7.85 -9.53
N ALA A 126 3.75 8.45 -9.07
CA ALA A 126 3.04 7.97 -7.88
C ALA A 126 2.33 6.64 -8.16
N GLU A 127 1.71 6.49 -9.32
CA GLU A 127 1.02 5.27 -9.76
C GLU A 127 1.99 4.10 -9.95
N GLU A 128 3.11 4.33 -10.66
CA GLU A 128 4.16 3.32 -10.83
C GLU A 128 4.66 2.78 -9.48
N GLU A 129 4.80 3.65 -8.48
CA GLU A 129 5.26 3.29 -7.14
C GLU A 129 4.20 2.52 -6.33
N VAL A 130 2.93 2.87 -6.48
CA VAL A 130 1.82 2.09 -5.90
C VAL A 130 1.81 0.68 -6.49
N ILE A 131 1.93 0.56 -7.81
CA ILE A 131 1.94 -0.74 -8.50
C ILE A 131 3.16 -1.56 -8.08
N ARG A 132 4.35 -0.94 -8.05
CA ARG A 132 5.59 -1.60 -7.60
C ARG A 132 5.42 -2.18 -6.19
N ARG A 133 4.93 -1.37 -5.25
CA ARG A 133 4.73 -1.81 -3.86
C ARG A 133 3.63 -2.87 -3.73
N ALA A 134 2.55 -2.76 -4.49
CA ALA A 134 1.51 -3.78 -4.48
C ALA A 134 2.06 -5.15 -4.92
N ARG A 135 2.90 -5.18 -5.96
CA ARG A 135 3.61 -6.39 -6.39
C ARG A 135 4.54 -6.92 -5.29
N ASP A 136 5.33 -6.05 -4.66
CA ASP A 136 6.20 -6.44 -3.55
C ASP A 136 5.40 -7.07 -2.40
N ILE A 137 4.25 -6.49 -2.04
CA ILE A 137 3.38 -7.02 -0.98
C ILE A 137 2.83 -8.40 -1.35
N ILE A 138 2.37 -8.58 -2.59
CA ILE A 138 1.85 -9.87 -3.08
C ILE A 138 2.94 -10.94 -3.05
N VAL A 139 4.15 -10.62 -3.50
CA VAL A 139 5.29 -11.56 -3.47
C VAL A 139 5.61 -11.97 -2.03
N ARG A 140 5.62 -11.01 -1.09
CA ARG A 140 5.85 -11.29 0.33
C ARG A 140 4.75 -12.15 0.93
N ALA A 141 3.49 -11.88 0.60
CA ALA A 141 2.36 -12.67 1.09
C ALA A 141 2.45 -14.13 0.60
N LYS A 142 2.71 -14.35 -0.70
CA LYS A 142 2.91 -15.69 -1.27
C LYS A 142 4.08 -16.46 -0.65
N MET A 143 5.18 -15.76 -0.36
CA MET A 143 6.36 -16.38 0.27
C MET A 143 6.13 -16.69 1.75
N ALA A 144 5.34 -15.87 2.46
CA ALA A 144 4.94 -16.13 3.83
C ALA A 144 4.04 -17.37 3.93
N GLU A 145 3.15 -17.58 2.96
CA GLU A 145 2.36 -18.83 2.85
C GLU A 145 3.24 -20.07 2.59
N GLN A 146 4.40 -19.90 1.93
CA GLN A 146 5.37 -20.96 1.65
C GLN A 146 6.39 -21.19 2.78
N GLY A 147 6.31 -20.46 3.89
CA GLY A 147 7.13 -20.69 5.09
C GLY A 147 8.61 -20.26 4.99
N ILE A 148 8.98 -19.42 4.02
CA ILE A 148 10.37 -18.94 3.87
C ILE A 148 10.60 -17.75 4.81
N ALA A 149 11.44 -17.94 5.83
CA ALA A 149 11.73 -16.94 6.87
C ALA A 149 12.53 -15.71 6.34
N GLU A 150 12.23 -14.55 6.95
CA GLU A 150 12.58 -13.21 6.47
C GLU A 150 14.02 -12.75 6.71
N GLY A 151 14.49 -11.86 5.83
CA GLY A 151 15.60 -10.94 6.14
C GLY A 151 16.36 -10.47 4.90
N GLU A 152 17.45 -11.16 4.58
CA GLU A 152 18.42 -10.75 3.57
C GLU A 152 18.21 -11.46 2.22
N SER A 153 17.94 -12.77 2.26
CA SER A 153 17.53 -13.57 1.11
C SER A 153 16.27 -13.01 0.44
N MET A 154 15.34 -12.44 1.22
CA MET A 154 14.12 -11.76 0.74
C MET A 154 14.41 -10.59 -0.23
N ARG A 155 15.41 -9.74 0.07
CA ARG A 155 15.76 -8.60 -0.80
C ARG A 155 16.49 -9.05 -2.06
N GLU A 156 17.31 -10.09 -1.95
CA GLU A 156 18.02 -10.66 -3.10
C GLU A 156 17.09 -11.42 -4.04
N ILE A 157 16.13 -12.18 -3.50
CA ILE A 157 15.13 -12.90 -4.30
C ILE A 157 14.21 -11.91 -5.03
N VAL A 158 13.71 -10.87 -4.35
CA VAL A 158 12.90 -9.82 -5.01
C VAL A 158 13.71 -9.11 -6.10
N LYS A 159 14.98 -8.75 -5.83
CA LYS A 159 15.88 -8.19 -6.87
C LYS A 159 16.14 -9.17 -8.01
N ALA A 160 16.20 -10.47 -7.76
CA ALA A 160 16.40 -11.48 -8.78
C ALA A 160 15.14 -11.70 -9.64
N VAL A 161 13.94 -11.61 -9.05
CA VAL A 161 12.66 -11.59 -9.78
C VAL A 161 12.54 -10.33 -10.63
N GLU A 162 12.96 -9.17 -10.10
CA GLU A 162 12.99 -7.91 -10.87
C GLU A 162 14.06 -7.90 -11.98
N ARG A 163 15.14 -8.69 -11.86
CA ARG A 163 16.29 -8.69 -12.79
C ARG A 163 16.25 -9.73 -13.90
N GLY A 164 15.34 -10.72 -13.93
CA GLY A 164 15.50 -11.82 -14.89
C GLY A 164 14.25 -12.61 -15.27
N ALA A 165 13.93 -12.55 -16.57
CA ALA A 165 13.64 -13.73 -17.39
C ALA A 165 12.54 -14.68 -16.89
N GLY A 166 11.29 -14.31 -17.15
CA GLY A 166 10.09 -15.07 -16.78
C GLY A 166 9.85 -16.39 -17.53
N LYS A 167 10.83 -17.30 -17.61
CA LYS A 167 10.59 -18.71 -18.02
C LYS A 167 11.48 -19.74 -17.33
N GLN A 168 12.71 -19.39 -16.94
CA GLN A 168 13.64 -20.36 -16.34
C GLN A 168 13.35 -20.63 -14.86
N LYS A 169 13.01 -19.59 -14.10
CA LYS A 169 12.73 -19.74 -12.66
C LYS A 169 11.41 -20.43 -12.35
N GLU A 170 10.40 -20.29 -13.22
CA GLU A 170 9.15 -21.05 -13.07
C GLU A 170 9.42 -22.55 -13.19
N ARG A 171 10.27 -22.94 -14.15
CA ARG A 171 10.71 -24.32 -14.36
C ARG A 171 11.61 -24.84 -13.22
N GLU A 172 12.45 -23.98 -12.67
CA GLU A 172 13.35 -24.33 -11.55
C GLU A 172 12.58 -24.45 -10.23
N VAL A 173 11.58 -23.60 -10.00
CA VAL A 173 10.66 -23.70 -8.86
C VAL A 173 9.76 -24.94 -8.98
N LEU A 174 9.27 -25.26 -10.18
CA LEU A 174 8.54 -26.51 -10.45
C LEU A 174 9.41 -27.75 -10.20
N ALA A 175 10.68 -27.74 -10.63
CA ALA A 175 11.62 -28.83 -10.37
C ALA A 175 11.97 -28.98 -8.87
N GLN A 176 12.05 -27.87 -8.13
CA GLN A 176 12.33 -27.88 -6.70
C GLN A 176 11.12 -28.30 -5.84
N MET A 177 9.91 -28.30 -6.42
CA MET A 177 8.66 -28.76 -5.80
C MET A 177 8.37 -30.26 -6.00
N GLY A 178 9.25 -31.01 -6.68
CA GLY A 178 9.18 -32.47 -6.75
C GLY A 178 7.90 -33.03 -7.40
N MET A 179 7.23 -32.25 -8.26
CA MET A 179 6.19 -32.78 -9.13
C MET A 179 6.84 -33.21 -10.45
N ASP A 180 7.29 -34.45 -10.49
CA ASP A 180 7.53 -35.12 -11.76
C ASP A 180 6.17 -35.23 -12.48
N GLU A 181 6.10 -34.77 -13.73
CA GLU A 181 5.09 -35.29 -14.67
C GLU A 181 5.48 -36.75 -14.94
N GLU A 182 5.12 -37.65 -14.02
CA GLU A 182 5.07 -39.08 -14.32
C GLU A 182 3.93 -39.32 -15.32
N GLY A 183 4.33 -39.35 -16.59
CA GLY A 183 3.87 -40.26 -17.62
C GLY A 183 2.42 -40.74 -17.58
N THR A 184 1.57 -40.07 -18.35
CA THR A 184 0.42 -40.74 -18.96
C THR A 184 0.71 -41.01 -20.44
N SER A 185 1.60 -41.97 -20.69
CA SER A 185 1.63 -42.74 -21.93
C SER A 185 2.00 -44.19 -21.59
N ASP A 186 1.01 -45.06 -21.46
CA ASP A 186 0.64 -46.07 -22.46
C ASP A 186 0.05 -47.35 -21.86
N ALA A 187 -0.97 -47.88 -22.56
CA ALA A 187 -1.44 -49.26 -22.63
C ALA A 187 -2.17 -49.95 -21.44
N MET A 188 -3.37 -50.49 -21.76
CA MET A 188 -3.84 -51.89 -21.62
C MET A 188 -5.38 -51.87 -21.46
N SER A 189 -6.17 -52.01 -22.54
CA SER A 189 -6.75 -53.27 -23.03
C SER A 189 -7.65 -54.00 -22.02
N GLU A 190 -8.97 -53.81 -22.15
CA GLU A 190 -10.03 -54.84 -22.24
C GLU A 190 -11.33 -54.20 -22.75
#